data_AF-A0A1V3U578-F1
#
_entry.id   AF-A0A1V3U578-F1
#
_cell.length_a   1.000
_cell.length_b   1.000
_cell.length_c   1.000
_cell.angle_alpha   90.00
_cell.angle_beta   90.00
_cell.angle_gamma   90.00
#
_symmetry.space_group_name_H-M   'P 1'
#
loop_
_entity.id
_entity.type
_entity.pdbx_description
1 polymer ?
#
loop_
_entity_poly.entity_id
_entity_poly.type
_entity_poly.pdbx_seq_one_letter_code
_entity_poly.pdbx_strand_id
1 'polypeptide(L)'
;MKLNFASVALAFILPAAVYGQDSTAVAKTTASQGQYPNEYTSGSANVSPFTNKSKRFNDWSISAGGGTVIMKSGSLYSLHDESGPKNLFGWAAYFSVDKAITHAFGLKLQYDKGETRQGWVNTKDHVSSGQPGGRTQYDAISILGDLNISNLFRRVDNQSPYRWALHAYGGVGTIAYRAYLQEPGSYNQSLTKEVKPFKLNSFYAQLGTGLKYRITNSLDIEGRVMYAMTGGKGFDGARGNYVDPARAGKNDMINATLGLTYNIGRHQSHLFWHDPLQEIYYKLDVLENRSQDIEVCKKGDADNDGVCDDWDRELNTPAGARVDGSGRALDTDLDGVIDLYDKCVTVPGPVENNGCPTNNQVVTEVTKSLEGIEFDLNSDRILSSNQATLNSAVNYINSSNTGSKYTVIGATDTRGTVQYNQKLSQRRANNVKSYLIQNGVDSGKLDAVGHGKNDLKYPECNPASKCPEWKNRANRRVYFQEK
;
A
#
# COMPACT_ATOMS: atom_id res chain seq x y z
N MET A 1 53.62 -2.02 17.87
CA MET A 1 52.54 -1.93 16.87
C MET A 1 51.54 -0.89 17.37
N LYS A 2 51.61 0.36 16.91
CA LYS A 2 50.72 1.43 17.38
C LYS A 2 49.40 1.31 16.61
N LEU A 3 48.35 0.79 17.24
CA LEU A 3 46.99 0.84 16.70
C LEU A 3 46.58 2.31 16.61
N ASN A 4 46.25 2.77 15.41
CA ASN A 4 45.81 4.14 15.18
C ASN A 4 44.31 4.22 15.50
N PHE A 5 43.94 5.01 16.52
CA PHE A 5 42.58 5.14 17.06
C PHE A 5 41.52 5.61 16.03
N ALA A 6 41.94 6.11 14.87
CA ALA A 6 41.05 6.57 13.80
C ALA A 6 40.18 5.46 13.19
N SER A 7 40.65 4.20 13.16
CA SER A 7 39.89 3.08 12.58
C SER A 7 38.74 2.60 13.48
N VAL A 8 38.84 2.85 14.80
CA VAL A 8 37.79 2.50 15.76
C VAL A 8 36.67 3.53 15.75
N ALA A 9 36.98 4.81 15.50
CA ALA A 9 35.99 5.88 15.46
C ALA A 9 34.94 5.71 14.35
N LEU A 10 35.32 5.20 13.18
CA LEU A 10 34.39 5.03 12.06
C LEU A 10 33.36 3.90 12.28
N ALA A 11 33.72 2.87 13.07
CA ALA A 11 32.82 1.79 13.44
C ALA A 11 31.73 2.23 14.44
N PHE A 12 31.97 3.31 15.20
CA PHE A 12 31.02 3.86 16.16
C PHE A 12 30.10 4.95 15.60
N ILE A 13 30.40 5.51 14.41
CA ILE A 13 29.59 6.58 13.81
C ILE A 13 28.35 6.03 13.07
N LEU A 14 28.40 4.80 12.55
CA LEU A 14 27.28 4.16 11.86
C LEU A 14 26.08 3.80 12.76
N PRO A 15 26.26 3.30 14.00
CA PRO A 15 25.16 3.14 14.94
C PRO A 15 24.49 4.48 15.29
N ALA A 16 25.27 5.55 15.45
CA ALA A 16 24.74 6.87 15.84
C ALA A 16 23.86 7.52 14.77
N ALA A 17 24.15 7.30 13.48
CA ALA A 17 23.31 7.79 12.38
C ALA A 17 21.97 7.05 12.29
N VAL A 18 21.90 5.77 12.70
CA VAL A 18 20.65 4.99 12.74
C VAL A 18 19.77 5.38 13.93
N TYR A 19 20.36 5.83 15.04
CA TYR A 19 19.61 6.41 16.17
C TYR A 19 19.02 7.80 15.87
N GLY A 20 19.49 8.49 14.83
CA GLY A 20 19.02 9.85 14.47
C GLY A 20 17.63 9.91 13.82
N GLN A 21 17.09 8.79 13.31
CA GLN A 21 15.78 8.77 12.64
C GLN A 21 14.59 8.55 13.59
N ASP A 22 14.81 8.35 14.89
CA ASP A 22 13.74 8.17 15.89
C ASP A 22 12.98 9.47 16.24
N SER A 23 13.32 10.62 15.63
CA SER A 23 12.85 11.95 16.07
C SER A 23 11.94 12.73 15.11
N THR A 24 11.45 12.12 14.01
CA THR A 24 10.32 12.74 13.29
C THR A 24 9.01 12.42 14.01
N ALA A 25 8.71 13.19 15.05
CA ALA A 25 7.42 13.21 15.69
C ALA A 25 6.36 13.64 14.65
N VAL A 26 5.61 12.67 14.12
CA VAL A 26 4.32 12.97 13.46
C VAL A 26 3.45 13.65 14.51
N ALA A 27 3.02 14.86 14.21
CA ALA A 27 2.31 15.74 15.13
C ALA A 27 1.17 15.00 15.83
N LYS A 28 1.32 14.83 17.16
CA LYS A 28 0.25 14.42 18.07
C LYS A 28 -0.73 15.58 18.23
N THR A 29 -1.53 15.84 17.22
CA THR A 29 -2.76 16.59 17.39
C THR A 29 -3.88 15.64 17.01
N THR A 30 -4.76 15.34 17.99
CA THR A 30 -5.95 14.48 17.92
C THR A 30 -5.80 12.95 17.95
N ALA A 31 -4.69 12.39 18.48
CA ALA A 31 -4.57 10.95 18.75
C ALA A 31 -4.56 10.66 20.26
N SER A 32 -5.71 10.73 20.93
CA SER A 32 -5.87 10.24 22.32
C SER A 32 -6.61 8.91 22.43
N GLN A 33 -7.03 8.30 21.33
CA GLN A 33 -7.61 6.96 21.26
C GLN A 33 -7.06 6.36 19.95
N GLY A 34 -6.36 5.23 20.02
CA GLY A 34 -5.68 4.59 18.87
C GLY A 34 -6.61 4.02 17.80
N GLN A 35 -7.55 4.82 17.31
CA GLN A 35 -8.50 4.48 16.26
C GLN A 35 -8.30 5.48 15.12
N TYR A 36 -7.85 4.97 13.96
CA TYR A 36 -8.07 5.65 12.70
C TYR A 36 -9.29 5.01 12.04
N PRO A 37 -10.50 5.58 12.16
CA PRO A 37 -11.55 5.30 11.23
C PRO A 37 -11.45 6.30 10.07
N ASN A 38 -11.27 5.79 8.86
CA ASN A 38 -11.84 6.46 7.69
C ASN A 38 -12.95 5.57 7.15
N GLU A 39 -13.98 6.16 6.53
CA GLU A 39 -15.20 5.49 6.03
C GLU A 39 -14.94 4.39 4.99
N TYR A 40 -13.68 4.16 4.62
CA TYR A 40 -13.24 3.26 3.55
C TYR A 40 -12.41 2.06 4.05
N THR A 41 -12.16 1.94 5.36
CA THR A 41 -11.42 0.79 5.92
C THR A 41 -12.28 0.00 6.90
N SER A 42 -12.19 -1.32 6.84
CA SER A 42 -12.99 -2.30 7.60
C SER A 42 -12.66 -2.37 9.10
N GLY A 43 -12.32 -1.24 9.74
CA GLY A 43 -12.04 -1.17 11.18
C GLY A 43 -10.75 -1.85 11.63
N SER A 44 -9.97 -2.45 10.72
CA SER A 44 -8.67 -3.06 11.04
C SER A 44 -7.54 -2.03 10.97
N ALA A 45 -7.55 -1.07 11.89
CA ALA A 45 -6.53 -0.02 11.98
C ALA A 45 -5.67 -0.18 13.25
N ASN A 46 -5.16 -1.38 13.51
CA ASN A 46 -4.05 -1.55 14.46
C ASN A 46 -2.75 -1.04 13.80
N VAL A 47 -2.61 0.28 13.71
CA VAL A 47 -1.38 0.93 13.24
C VAL A 47 -0.42 1.04 14.42
N SER A 48 0.63 0.23 14.42
CA SER A 48 1.67 0.32 15.45
C SER A 48 2.75 1.31 15.02
N PRO A 49 3.20 2.24 15.87
CA PRO A 49 4.30 3.14 15.53
C PRO A 49 5.57 2.33 15.23
N PHE A 50 6.36 2.77 14.24
CA PHE A 50 7.62 2.13 13.84
C PHE A 50 8.66 2.34 14.95
N THR A 51 8.60 1.48 15.97
CA THR A 51 9.47 1.51 17.14
C THR A 51 10.17 0.17 17.27
N ASN A 52 11.32 0.14 17.93
CA ASN A 52 12.01 -1.13 18.22
C ASN A 52 11.19 -2.10 19.11
N LYS A 53 10.10 -1.64 19.74
CA LYS A 53 9.22 -2.50 20.57
C LYS A 53 8.38 -3.48 19.77
N SER A 54 8.00 -3.14 18.53
CA SER A 54 7.19 -4.01 17.66
C SER A 54 8.04 -4.93 16.78
N LYS A 55 9.37 -4.88 16.95
CA LYS A 55 10.30 -5.70 16.18
C LYS A 55 10.10 -7.18 16.52
N ARG A 56 10.00 -8.01 15.48
CA ARG A 56 9.77 -9.45 15.62
C ARG A 56 11.01 -10.29 15.36
N PHE A 57 12.02 -9.71 14.72
CA PHE A 57 13.19 -10.41 14.22
C PHE A 57 14.48 -9.72 14.62
N ASN A 58 15.53 -10.50 14.82
CA ASN A 58 16.88 -9.96 14.86
C ASN A 58 17.24 -9.52 13.44
N ASP A 59 17.91 -8.39 13.30
CA ASP A 59 18.28 -7.82 12.00
C ASP A 59 19.73 -7.32 11.96
N TRP A 60 20.46 -7.49 13.06
CA TRP A 60 21.88 -7.23 13.16
C TRP A 60 22.61 -8.55 13.29
N SER A 61 23.77 -8.67 12.66
CA SER A 61 24.68 -9.78 12.87
C SER A 61 26.12 -9.34 12.72
N ILE A 62 27.04 -10.14 13.25
CA ILE A 62 28.48 -10.01 13.03
C ILE A 62 28.97 -11.28 12.37
N SER A 63 29.82 -11.14 11.35
CA SER A 63 30.37 -12.28 10.62
C SER A 63 31.89 -12.21 10.60
N ALA A 64 32.56 -13.34 10.77
CA ALA A 64 34.00 -13.43 10.65
C ALA A 64 34.39 -14.74 9.98
N GLY A 65 35.38 -14.69 9.09
CA GLY A 65 35.81 -15.88 8.36
C GLY A 65 37.22 -15.76 7.80
N GLY A 66 37.74 -16.89 7.34
CA GLY A 66 39.08 -16.99 6.78
C GLY A 66 39.16 -18.03 5.67
N GLY A 67 40.18 -17.93 4.85
CA GLY A 67 40.41 -18.85 3.75
C GLY A 67 41.57 -18.42 2.87
N THR A 68 41.42 -18.67 1.58
CA THR A 68 42.48 -18.45 0.59
C THR A 68 42.11 -17.38 -0.41
N VAL A 69 43.13 -16.76 -0.99
CA VAL A 69 43.02 -15.81 -2.09
C VAL A 69 44.00 -16.19 -3.18
N ILE A 70 43.56 -16.07 -4.43
CA ILE A 70 44.39 -16.23 -5.61
C ILE A 70 44.29 -14.99 -6.50
N MET A 71 45.41 -14.57 -7.05
CA MET A 71 45.46 -13.59 -8.14
C MET A 71 45.04 -14.28 -9.43
N LYS A 72 43.87 -13.90 -9.95
CA LYS A 72 43.36 -14.41 -11.22
C LYS A 72 43.98 -13.68 -12.40
N SER A 73 44.05 -12.35 -12.32
CA SER A 73 44.56 -11.51 -13.40
C SER A 73 45.59 -10.52 -12.85
N GLY A 74 46.63 -10.28 -13.64
CA GLY A 74 47.83 -9.52 -13.26
C GLY A 74 48.95 -9.79 -14.25
N SER A 75 49.98 -8.95 -14.24
CA SER A 75 51.26 -9.28 -14.90
C SER A 75 51.89 -10.48 -14.21
N LEU A 76 51.76 -10.56 -12.88
CA LEU A 76 52.00 -11.76 -12.09
C LEU A 76 50.66 -12.29 -11.57
N TYR A 77 50.38 -13.57 -11.83
CA TYR A 77 49.13 -14.25 -11.43
C TYR A 77 49.43 -15.57 -10.71
N SER A 78 48.45 -16.12 -10.00
CA SER A 78 48.63 -17.23 -9.04
C SER A 78 48.52 -18.64 -9.65
N LEU A 79 47.82 -18.78 -10.77
CA LEU A 79 47.54 -20.08 -11.41
C LEU A 79 48.32 -20.18 -12.71
N HIS A 80 49.00 -21.29 -13.02
CA HIS A 80 49.69 -21.49 -14.30
C HIS A 80 49.22 -22.78 -14.98
N ASP A 81 49.31 -22.85 -16.31
CA ASP A 81 48.93 -24.04 -17.09
C ASP A 81 49.98 -25.17 -16.97
N GLU A 82 49.68 -26.36 -17.52
CA GLU A 82 50.34 -27.66 -17.29
C GLU A 82 51.88 -27.74 -17.51
N SER A 83 52.53 -26.67 -17.98
CA SER A 83 53.99 -26.56 -18.15
C SER A 83 54.67 -25.55 -17.22
N GLY A 84 53.94 -24.94 -16.28
CA GLY A 84 54.41 -23.88 -15.38
C GLY A 84 54.65 -24.31 -13.92
N PRO A 85 55.17 -23.41 -13.06
CA PRO A 85 55.45 -23.66 -11.65
C PRO A 85 54.16 -23.82 -10.82
N LYS A 86 54.32 -24.22 -9.55
CA LYS A 86 53.23 -24.54 -8.61
C LYS A 86 52.23 -23.38 -8.45
N ASN A 87 50.95 -23.72 -8.35
CA ASN A 87 49.88 -22.78 -7.97
C ASN A 87 50.18 -22.13 -6.62
N LEU A 88 50.11 -20.80 -6.56
CA LEU A 88 50.43 -20.02 -5.38
C LEU A 88 49.17 -19.53 -4.69
N PHE A 89 48.96 -20.00 -3.46
CA PHE A 89 47.82 -19.62 -2.65
C PHE A 89 48.21 -18.59 -1.59
N GLY A 90 47.42 -17.52 -1.54
CA GLY A 90 47.42 -16.54 -0.47
C GLY A 90 46.48 -16.95 0.68
N TRP A 91 46.36 -16.05 1.65
CA TRP A 91 45.36 -16.15 2.71
C TRP A 91 44.51 -14.88 2.75
N ALA A 92 43.23 -15.04 3.11
CA ALA A 92 42.30 -13.94 3.30
C ALA A 92 41.48 -14.17 4.57
N ALA A 93 41.14 -13.10 5.26
CA ALA A 93 40.24 -13.08 6.39
C ALA A 93 39.33 -11.85 6.29
N TYR A 94 38.10 -11.99 6.78
CA TYR A 94 37.16 -10.88 6.83
C TYR A 94 36.49 -10.80 8.19
N PHE A 95 36.06 -9.59 8.52
CA PHE A 95 35.13 -9.29 9.59
C PHE A 95 34.07 -8.34 9.04
N SER A 96 32.80 -8.59 9.33
CA SER A 96 31.70 -7.72 8.91
C SER A 96 30.65 -7.50 9.99
N VAL A 97 30.06 -6.31 9.96
CA VAL A 97 28.84 -5.98 10.69
C VAL A 97 27.73 -5.87 9.66
N ASP A 98 26.69 -6.67 9.85
CA ASP A 98 25.67 -6.90 8.85
C ASP A 98 24.32 -6.42 9.40
N LYS A 99 23.55 -5.72 8.57
CA LYS A 99 22.21 -5.23 8.85
C LYS A 99 21.24 -5.77 7.80
N ALA A 100 20.32 -6.64 8.18
CA ALA A 100 19.19 -7.00 7.33
C ALA A 100 18.19 -5.83 7.29
N ILE A 101 17.83 -5.40 6.09
CA ILE A 101 16.84 -4.35 5.85
C ILE A 101 15.48 -4.99 5.57
N THR A 102 15.48 -6.09 4.81
CA THR A 102 14.30 -6.91 4.52
C THR A 102 14.65 -8.39 4.71
N HIS A 103 13.65 -9.28 4.52
CA HIS A 103 13.87 -10.73 4.50
C HIS A 103 14.79 -11.19 3.35
N ALA A 104 14.94 -10.37 2.29
CA ALA A 104 15.73 -10.69 1.11
C ALA A 104 16.96 -9.79 0.88
N PHE A 105 17.04 -8.63 1.54
CA PHE A 105 18.13 -7.67 1.34
C PHE A 105 18.72 -7.14 2.64
N GLY A 106 20.05 -6.96 2.67
CA GLY A 106 20.78 -6.34 3.77
C GLY A 106 22.03 -5.60 3.29
N LEU A 107 22.66 -4.91 4.24
CA LEU A 107 23.90 -4.17 4.04
C LEU A 107 24.99 -4.72 4.97
N LYS A 108 26.22 -4.82 4.48
CA LYS A 108 27.39 -5.23 5.26
C LYS A 108 28.45 -4.14 5.22
N LEU A 109 28.98 -3.77 6.39
CA LEU A 109 30.25 -3.08 6.49
C LEU A 109 31.33 -4.15 6.72
N GLN A 110 32.22 -4.34 5.76
CA GLN A 110 33.24 -5.40 5.81
C GLN A 110 34.65 -4.81 5.83
N TYR A 111 35.49 -5.39 6.69
CA TYR A 111 36.94 -5.25 6.67
C TYR A 111 37.56 -6.56 6.19
N ASP A 112 38.35 -6.49 5.13
CA ASP A 112 39.11 -7.60 4.56
C ASP A 112 40.60 -7.41 4.85
N LYS A 113 41.28 -8.51 5.15
CA LYS A 113 42.73 -8.53 5.31
C LYS A 113 43.29 -9.78 4.67
N GLY A 114 44.40 -9.65 3.95
CA GLY A 114 45.01 -10.82 3.34
C GLY A 114 46.40 -10.60 2.78
N GLU A 115 46.92 -11.67 2.21
CA GLU A 115 48.17 -11.68 1.48
C GLU A 115 48.01 -12.54 0.23
N THR A 116 48.19 -11.96 -0.95
CA THR A 116 48.26 -12.70 -2.21
C THR A 116 49.69 -13.17 -2.49
N ARG A 117 49.82 -14.25 -3.26
CA ARG A 117 51.09 -14.75 -3.79
C ARG A 117 50.93 -15.03 -5.27
N GLN A 118 51.87 -14.56 -6.08
CA GLN A 118 51.75 -14.59 -7.53
C GLN A 118 53.12 -14.71 -8.19
N GLY A 119 53.16 -15.08 -9.48
CA GLY A 119 54.41 -15.30 -10.22
C GLY A 119 54.93 -16.73 -10.09
N TRP A 120 56.23 -16.90 -10.31
CA TRP A 120 56.84 -18.22 -10.54
C TRP A 120 57.45 -18.87 -9.30
N VAL A 121 57.67 -18.09 -8.24
CA VAL A 121 58.27 -18.56 -6.99
C VAL A 121 57.46 -18.08 -5.81
N ASN A 122 57.27 -18.95 -4.83
CA ASN A 122 56.73 -18.54 -3.55
C ASN A 122 57.79 -17.74 -2.79
N THR A 123 57.53 -16.44 -2.66
CA THR A 123 58.43 -15.49 -2.02
C THR A 123 58.73 -15.82 -0.55
N LYS A 124 57.97 -16.70 0.12
CA LYS A 124 58.27 -17.13 1.50
C LYS A 124 59.28 -18.26 1.61
N ASP A 125 59.66 -18.89 0.52
CA ASP A 125 60.54 -20.06 0.58
C ASP A 125 62.02 -19.66 0.75
N HIS A 126 62.34 -18.35 0.65
CA HIS A 126 63.70 -17.80 0.79
C HIS A 126 64.73 -18.44 -0.17
N VAL A 127 64.28 -18.85 -1.34
CA VAL A 127 65.11 -19.51 -2.36
C VAL A 127 65.46 -18.57 -3.51
N SER A 128 66.63 -18.81 -4.11
CA SER A 128 67.01 -18.24 -5.41
C SER A 128 66.09 -18.79 -6.51
N SER A 129 65.71 -17.95 -7.48
CA SER A 129 64.81 -18.34 -8.57
C SER A 129 65.26 -17.73 -9.88
N GLY A 130 65.14 -18.46 -10.99
CA GLY A 130 65.37 -17.90 -12.34
C GLY A 130 64.22 -17.01 -12.84
N GLN A 131 63.13 -16.91 -12.09
CA GLN A 131 61.89 -16.22 -12.48
C GLN A 131 61.33 -15.38 -11.33
N PRO A 132 60.58 -14.28 -11.62
CA PRO A 132 60.10 -13.37 -10.60
C PRO A 132 58.94 -13.94 -9.77
N GLY A 133 58.83 -13.49 -8.52
CA GLY A 133 57.73 -13.82 -7.61
C GLY A 133 57.19 -12.57 -6.92
N GLY A 134 55.88 -12.48 -6.74
CA GLY A 134 55.19 -11.36 -6.10
C GLY A 134 54.45 -11.79 -4.84
N ARG A 135 54.39 -10.90 -3.85
CA ARG A 135 53.43 -11.01 -2.74
C ARG A 135 52.83 -9.65 -2.43
N THR A 136 51.56 -9.64 -2.05
CA THR A 136 50.86 -8.39 -1.75
C THR A 136 50.03 -8.52 -0.50
N GLN A 137 50.40 -7.76 0.52
CA GLN A 137 49.64 -7.66 1.77
C GLN A 137 48.62 -6.54 1.63
N TYR A 138 47.37 -6.82 1.94
CA TYR A 138 46.29 -5.85 1.77
C TYR A 138 45.35 -5.79 2.97
N ASP A 139 44.74 -4.62 3.12
CA ASP A 139 43.68 -4.29 4.06
C ASP A 139 42.62 -3.51 3.27
N ALA A 140 41.36 -3.96 3.27
CA ALA A 140 40.28 -3.27 2.56
C ALA A 140 39.09 -3.01 3.49
N ILE A 141 38.38 -1.92 3.26
CA ILE A 141 37.11 -1.59 3.91
C ILE A 141 36.09 -1.39 2.80
N SER A 142 34.95 -2.06 2.88
CA SER A 142 33.90 -1.99 1.86
C SER A 142 32.50 -2.00 2.45
N ILE A 143 31.56 -1.45 1.69
CA ILE A 143 30.13 -1.61 1.92
C ILE A 143 29.61 -2.57 0.86
N LEU A 144 28.91 -3.62 1.29
CA LEU A 144 28.28 -4.60 0.40
C LEU A 144 26.77 -4.62 0.59
N GLY A 145 26.04 -4.80 -0.51
CA GLY A 145 24.70 -5.35 -0.49
C GLY A 145 24.75 -6.86 -0.33
N ASP A 146 23.82 -7.41 0.45
CA ASP A 146 23.59 -8.84 0.66
C ASP A 146 22.19 -9.18 0.19
N LEU A 147 22.09 -9.96 -0.88
CA LEU A 147 20.83 -10.47 -1.44
C LEU A 147 20.67 -11.94 -1.08
N ASN A 148 19.69 -12.26 -0.24
CA ASN A 148 19.26 -13.63 0.02
C ASN A 148 18.38 -14.12 -1.13
N ILE A 149 19.02 -14.76 -2.12
CA ILE A 149 18.41 -15.30 -3.33
C ILE A 149 17.38 -16.39 -2.97
N SER A 150 17.66 -17.20 -1.94
CA SER A 150 16.73 -18.24 -1.49
C SER A 150 15.39 -17.68 -1.00
N ASN A 151 15.39 -16.50 -0.38
CA ASN A 151 14.15 -15.80 -0.04
C ASN A 151 13.54 -15.06 -1.22
N LEU A 152 14.35 -14.42 -2.06
CA LEU A 152 13.87 -13.64 -3.19
C LEU A 152 13.11 -14.49 -4.23
N PHE A 153 13.61 -15.69 -4.52
CA PHE A 153 13.00 -16.64 -5.46
C PHE A 153 12.33 -17.81 -4.77
N ARG A 154 11.89 -17.61 -3.52
CA ARG A 154 11.16 -18.64 -2.78
C ARG A 154 9.87 -18.96 -3.52
N ARG A 155 9.69 -20.24 -3.83
CA ARG A 155 8.43 -20.77 -4.34
C ARG A 155 7.34 -20.66 -3.27
N VAL A 156 6.18 -20.14 -3.67
CA VAL A 156 5.02 -19.92 -2.78
C VAL A 156 4.45 -21.21 -2.20
N ASP A 157 4.65 -22.35 -2.88
CA ASP A 157 4.17 -23.67 -2.49
C ASP A 157 5.16 -24.46 -1.61
N ASN A 158 6.39 -23.95 -1.43
CA ASN A 158 7.38 -24.63 -0.59
C ASN A 158 7.29 -24.17 0.86
N GLN A 159 6.66 -25.01 1.70
CA GLN A 159 6.42 -24.75 3.12
C GLN A 159 7.58 -25.19 4.04
N SER A 160 8.65 -25.78 3.50
CA SER A 160 9.74 -26.32 4.31
C SER A 160 10.59 -25.22 4.96
N PRO A 161 10.92 -25.32 6.26
CA PRO A 161 11.90 -24.45 6.89
C PRO A 161 13.30 -24.83 6.40
N TYR A 162 13.84 -24.09 5.44
CA TYR A 162 15.19 -24.35 4.95
C TYR A 162 16.24 -23.99 6.02
N ARG A 163 17.27 -24.83 6.12
CA ARG A 163 18.43 -24.58 6.97
C ARG A 163 19.59 -24.00 6.18
N TRP A 164 19.46 -23.82 4.88
CA TRP A 164 20.49 -23.23 4.03
C TRP A 164 19.90 -22.14 3.13
N ALA A 165 20.69 -21.12 2.82
CA ALA A 165 20.31 -20.01 1.97
C ALA A 165 21.46 -19.65 1.02
N LEU A 166 21.13 -19.39 -0.24
CA LEU A 166 22.04 -18.84 -1.23
C LEU A 166 21.99 -17.32 -1.17
N HIS A 167 23.16 -16.70 -1.16
CA HIS A 167 23.35 -15.27 -1.10
C HIS A 167 24.18 -14.79 -2.28
N ALA A 168 23.89 -13.58 -2.75
CA ALA A 168 24.77 -12.82 -3.63
C ALA A 168 25.21 -11.53 -2.93
N TYR A 169 26.47 -11.19 -3.11
CA TYR A 169 27.08 -10.00 -2.54
C TYR A 169 27.62 -9.11 -3.66
N GLY A 170 27.52 -7.80 -3.47
CA GLY A 170 28.09 -6.81 -4.36
C GLY A 170 28.39 -5.53 -3.61
N GLY A 171 29.58 -4.97 -3.78
CA GLY A 171 30.00 -3.84 -2.99
C GLY A 171 31.22 -3.11 -3.52
N VAL A 172 31.44 -1.92 -2.95
CA VAL A 172 32.57 -1.04 -3.26
C VAL A 172 33.20 -0.51 -1.98
N GLY A 173 34.45 -0.09 -2.07
CA GLY A 173 35.27 0.28 -0.95
C GLY A 173 36.64 0.81 -1.32
N THR A 174 37.53 0.81 -0.34
CA THR A 174 38.92 1.25 -0.45
C THR A 174 39.85 0.12 -0.04
N ILE A 175 41.03 0.05 -0.67
CA ILE A 175 42.08 -0.94 -0.36
C ILE A 175 43.43 -0.25 -0.11
N ALA A 176 44.08 -0.62 0.97
CA ALA A 176 45.48 -0.34 1.24
C ALA A 176 46.30 -1.59 0.99
N TYR A 177 47.49 -1.45 0.42
CA TYR A 177 48.34 -2.61 0.19
C TYR A 177 49.83 -2.27 0.09
N ARG A 178 50.65 -3.27 0.35
CA ARG A 178 52.10 -3.28 0.12
C ARG A 178 52.44 -4.47 -0.76
N ALA A 179 52.91 -4.18 -1.97
CA ALA A 179 53.31 -5.17 -2.95
C ALA A 179 54.83 -5.29 -2.98
N TYR A 180 55.32 -6.53 -2.99
CA TYR A 180 56.73 -6.86 -2.99
C TYR A 180 57.06 -7.73 -4.20
N LEU A 181 58.23 -7.52 -4.79
CA LEU A 181 58.76 -8.32 -5.87
C LEU A 181 60.07 -8.98 -5.42
N GLN A 182 60.15 -10.28 -5.65
CA GLN A 182 61.40 -11.02 -5.72
C GLN A 182 61.85 -11.06 -7.18
N GLU A 183 63.02 -10.50 -7.44
CA GLU A 183 63.64 -10.55 -8.77
C GLU A 183 64.39 -11.88 -8.97
N PRO A 184 64.62 -12.30 -10.23
CA PRO A 184 65.45 -13.45 -10.54
C PRO A 184 66.87 -13.34 -9.95
N GLY A 185 67.44 -14.48 -9.57
CA GLY A 185 68.73 -14.61 -8.90
C GLY A 185 68.58 -14.89 -7.42
N SER A 186 69.58 -14.47 -6.63
CA SER A 186 69.60 -14.61 -5.18
C SER A 186 68.34 -14.02 -4.54
N TYR A 187 67.89 -14.64 -3.44
CA TYR A 187 66.72 -14.15 -2.72
C TYR A 187 66.87 -12.67 -2.34
N ASN A 188 66.06 -11.83 -2.98
CA ASN A 188 66.01 -10.40 -2.77
C ASN A 188 64.58 -9.92 -2.97
N GLN A 189 63.94 -9.48 -1.89
CA GLN A 189 62.61 -8.86 -1.96
C GLN A 189 62.71 -7.36 -1.78
N SER A 190 62.08 -6.64 -2.68
CA SER A 190 61.95 -5.18 -2.57
C SER A 190 60.50 -4.76 -2.65
N LEU A 191 60.16 -3.71 -1.90
CA LEU A 191 58.86 -3.06 -1.98
C LEU A 191 58.74 -2.40 -3.35
N THR A 192 57.71 -2.76 -4.13
CA THR A 192 57.47 -2.19 -5.45
C THR A 192 56.38 -1.15 -5.44
N LYS A 193 55.35 -1.33 -4.61
CA LYS A 193 54.26 -0.37 -4.48
C LYS A 193 53.66 -0.38 -3.09
N GLU A 194 53.33 0.82 -2.61
CA GLU A 194 52.54 1.03 -1.40
C GLU A 194 51.37 1.95 -1.71
N VAL A 195 50.16 1.52 -1.33
CA VAL A 195 48.95 2.33 -1.35
C VAL A 195 48.41 2.40 0.07
N LYS A 196 48.27 3.64 0.57
CA LYS A 196 47.70 3.93 1.90
C LYS A 196 46.17 4.02 1.80
N PRO A 197 45.43 3.72 2.89
CA PRO A 197 43.96 3.76 2.88
C PRO A 197 43.43 5.18 2.62
N PHE A 198 42.19 5.28 2.13
CA PHE A 198 41.45 6.52 1.90
C PHE A 198 42.09 7.50 0.89
N LYS A 199 42.85 7.00 -0.09
CA LYS A 199 43.33 7.82 -1.22
C LYS A 199 42.36 7.71 -2.40
N LEU A 200 42.24 8.76 -3.22
CA LEU A 200 41.37 8.73 -4.42
C LEU A 200 41.73 7.61 -5.42
N ASN A 201 42.97 7.12 -5.38
CA ASN A 201 43.44 6.04 -6.25
C ASN A 201 43.28 4.63 -5.62
N SER A 202 42.72 4.51 -4.41
CA SER A 202 42.45 3.23 -3.75
C SER A 202 40.98 2.84 -3.93
N PHE A 203 40.68 2.21 -5.06
CA PHE A 203 39.36 1.66 -5.35
C PHE A 203 39.35 0.15 -5.09
N TYR A 204 38.28 -0.37 -4.51
CA TYR A 204 38.07 -1.78 -4.30
C TYR A 204 36.62 -2.11 -4.61
N ALA A 205 36.37 -2.99 -5.57
CA ALA A 205 35.04 -3.51 -5.83
C ALA A 205 35.05 -5.02 -5.65
N GLN A 206 33.97 -5.56 -5.11
CA GLN A 206 33.82 -7.00 -4.97
C GLN A 206 32.41 -7.45 -5.26
N LEU A 207 32.29 -8.62 -5.87
CA LEU A 207 31.04 -9.30 -6.14
C LEU A 207 31.23 -10.80 -5.93
N GLY A 208 30.21 -11.48 -5.45
CA GLY A 208 30.36 -12.90 -5.13
C GLY A 208 29.09 -13.56 -4.69
N THR A 209 29.23 -14.82 -4.31
CA THR A 209 28.12 -15.65 -3.85
C THR A 209 28.48 -16.32 -2.53
N GLY A 210 27.47 -16.60 -1.72
CA GLY A 210 27.65 -17.32 -0.46
C GLY A 210 26.60 -18.39 -0.27
N LEU A 211 27.01 -19.49 0.34
CA LEU A 211 26.12 -20.50 0.86
C LEU A 211 26.15 -20.41 2.38
N LYS A 212 25.01 -20.04 2.97
CA LYS A 212 24.84 -19.90 4.41
C LYS A 212 24.02 -21.07 4.94
N TYR A 213 24.40 -21.61 6.10
CA TYR A 213 23.70 -22.69 6.78
C TYR A 213 23.43 -22.32 8.24
N ARG A 214 22.17 -22.43 8.66
CA ARG A 214 21.68 -22.16 10.01
C ARG A 214 21.99 -23.33 10.93
N ILE A 215 23.00 -23.15 11.79
CA ILE A 215 23.36 -24.13 12.82
C ILE A 215 22.36 -24.04 13.96
N THR A 216 22.16 -22.84 14.49
CA THR A 216 21.20 -22.52 15.55
C THR A 216 20.44 -21.24 15.19
N ASN A 217 19.48 -20.82 16.02
CA ASN A 217 18.77 -19.56 15.81
C ASN A 217 19.66 -18.30 15.86
N SER A 218 20.84 -18.41 16.49
CA SER A 218 21.77 -17.30 16.68
C SER A 218 23.10 -17.48 15.95
N LEU A 219 23.37 -18.66 15.39
CA LEU A 219 24.66 -18.98 14.78
C LEU A 219 24.47 -19.65 13.42
N ASP A 220 25.15 -19.09 12.43
CA ASP A 220 25.20 -19.61 11.07
C ASP A 220 26.67 -19.86 10.66
N ILE A 221 26.86 -20.80 9.73
CA ILE A 221 28.13 -20.99 9.01
C ILE A 221 27.95 -20.56 7.56
N GLU A 222 28.97 -19.96 6.97
CA GLU A 222 28.87 -19.34 5.66
C GLU A 222 30.14 -19.58 4.85
N GLY A 223 29.99 -20.22 3.69
CA GLY A 223 31.03 -20.29 2.67
C GLY A 223 30.83 -19.18 1.65
N ARG A 224 31.85 -18.38 1.36
CA ARG A 224 31.80 -17.28 0.37
C ARG A 224 32.86 -17.47 -0.71
N VAL A 225 32.50 -17.15 -1.94
CA VAL A 225 33.43 -16.98 -3.07
C VAL A 225 33.24 -15.56 -3.61
N MET A 226 34.29 -14.75 -3.50
CA MET A 226 34.27 -13.34 -3.86
C MET A 226 35.27 -13.07 -4.98
N TYR A 227 34.82 -12.41 -6.03
CA TYR A 227 35.67 -11.81 -7.04
C TYR A 227 35.94 -10.36 -6.65
N ALA A 228 37.19 -9.98 -6.53
CA ALA A 228 37.59 -8.64 -6.11
C ALA A 228 38.47 -7.96 -7.15
N MET A 229 38.13 -6.71 -7.46
CA MET A 229 38.79 -5.83 -8.41
C MET A 229 39.46 -4.69 -7.64
N THR A 230 40.78 -4.54 -7.80
CA THR A 230 41.55 -3.54 -7.04
C THR A 230 41.81 -2.24 -7.80
N GLY A 231 41.49 -2.19 -9.11
CA GLY A 231 41.54 -0.99 -9.96
C GLY A 231 42.90 -0.28 -10.12
N GLY A 232 43.95 -0.71 -9.41
CA GLY A 232 45.26 -0.07 -9.35
C GLY A 232 46.33 -0.83 -10.13
N LYS A 233 47.26 -0.11 -10.76
CA LYS A 233 48.46 -0.72 -11.37
C LYS A 233 49.40 -1.28 -10.29
N GLY A 234 50.05 -2.42 -10.51
CA GLY A 234 51.08 -2.95 -9.61
C GLY A 234 50.59 -3.50 -8.27
N PHE A 235 49.32 -3.92 -8.16
CA PHE A 235 48.87 -4.68 -7.00
C PHE A 235 49.53 -6.06 -6.97
N ASP A 236 49.72 -6.70 -8.12
CA ASP A 236 50.49 -7.94 -8.29
C ASP A 236 52.00 -7.83 -7.97
N GLY A 237 52.50 -6.63 -7.70
CA GLY A 237 53.90 -6.37 -7.37
C GLY A 237 54.84 -6.27 -8.58
N ALA A 238 54.34 -6.43 -9.81
CA ALA A 238 55.15 -6.32 -11.02
C ALA A 238 55.70 -4.89 -11.21
N ARG A 239 56.97 -4.77 -11.62
CA ARG A 239 57.61 -3.50 -11.98
C ARG A 239 58.57 -3.68 -13.18
N GLY A 240 58.86 -2.58 -13.87
CA GLY A 240 59.82 -2.59 -14.98
C GLY A 240 59.47 -3.61 -16.07
N ASN A 241 60.45 -4.41 -16.47
CA ASN A 241 60.32 -5.41 -17.54
C ASN A 241 59.37 -6.58 -17.20
N TYR A 242 58.93 -6.70 -15.93
CA TYR A 242 58.00 -7.75 -15.50
C TYR A 242 56.53 -7.34 -15.64
N VAL A 243 56.26 -6.10 -16.06
CA VAL A 243 54.90 -5.63 -16.34
C VAL A 243 54.50 -6.12 -17.72
N ASP A 244 53.46 -6.95 -17.79
CA ASP A 244 52.87 -7.36 -19.06
C ASP A 244 51.93 -6.24 -19.53
N PRO A 245 52.20 -5.57 -20.68
CA PRO A 245 51.38 -4.47 -21.16
C PRO A 245 49.91 -4.85 -21.42
N ALA A 246 49.63 -6.10 -21.81
CA ALA A 246 48.28 -6.58 -22.10
C ALA A 246 47.46 -6.82 -20.81
N ARG A 247 48.14 -7.00 -19.68
CA ARG A 247 47.54 -7.23 -18.35
C ARG A 247 47.80 -6.08 -17.38
N ALA A 248 48.52 -5.05 -17.82
CA ALA A 248 48.85 -3.88 -17.03
C ALA A 248 47.58 -3.15 -16.55
N GLY A 249 47.36 -3.15 -15.23
CA GLY A 249 46.20 -2.50 -14.60
C GLY A 249 44.99 -3.40 -14.36
N LYS A 250 45.02 -4.67 -14.80
CA LYS A 250 44.06 -5.69 -14.38
C LYS A 250 44.68 -6.44 -13.20
N ASN A 251 44.12 -6.26 -12.02
CA ASN A 251 44.58 -6.91 -10.79
C ASN A 251 43.37 -7.42 -10.03
N ASP A 252 42.89 -8.57 -10.47
CA ASP A 252 41.71 -9.20 -9.91
C ASP A 252 42.09 -10.44 -9.13
N MET A 253 41.39 -10.64 -8.01
CA MET A 253 41.60 -11.77 -7.13
C MET A 253 40.29 -12.50 -6.83
N ILE A 254 40.40 -13.78 -6.54
CA ILE A 254 39.30 -14.62 -6.09
C ILE A 254 39.58 -15.02 -4.64
N ASN A 255 38.67 -14.69 -3.74
CA ASN A 255 38.73 -15.06 -2.33
C ASN A 255 37.72 -16.20 -2.09
N ALA A 256 38.18 -17.30 -1.52
CA ALA A 256 37.32 -18.38 -1.05
C ALA A 256 37.47 -18.50 0.47
N THR A 257 36.41 -18.23 1.21
CA THR A 257 36.43 -18.13 2.68
C THR A 257 35.32 -18.93 3.32
N LEU A 258 35.60 -19.49 4.50
CA LEU A 258 34.61 -20.09 5.39
C LEU A 258 34.54 -19.27 6.68
N GLY A 259 33.34 -18.96 7.14
CA GLY A 259 33.13 -18.10 8.31
C GLY A 259 31.90 -18.46 9.12
N LEU A 260 31.78 -17.80 10.26
CA LEU A 260 30.65 -17.88 11.17
C LEU A 260 29.94 -16.53 11.23
N THR A 261 28.61 -16.55 11.30
CA THR A 261 27.77 -15.36 11.54
C THR A 261 27.02 -15.53 12.85
N TYR A 262 27.15 -14.56 13.75
CA TYR A 262 26.38 -14.49 14.98
C TYR A 262 25.28 -13.44 14.86
N ASN A 263 24.02 -13.88 14.97
CA ASN A 263 22.83 -13.03 14.89
C ASN A 263 22.57 -12.37 16.24
N ILE A 264 22.61 -11.04 16.28
CA ILE A 264 22.51 -10.24 17.50
C ILE A 264 21.06 -9.85 17.76
N GLY A 265 20.56 -10.21 18.94
CA GLY A 265 19.29 -9.73 19.47
C GLY A 265 18.59 -10.77 20.35
N ARG A 266 17.36 -10.47 20.75
CA ARG A 266 16.57 -11.28 21.69
C ARG A 266 15.43 -12.05 21.01
N HIS A 267 15.24 -11.87 19.71
CA HIS A 267 14.18 -12.55 18.97
C HIS A 267 14.61 -13.96 18.57
N GLN A 268 13.63 -14.83 18.36
CA GLN A 268 13.87 -16.25 18.05
C GLN A 268 14.49 -16.49 16.67
N SER A 269 14.30 -15.57 15.72
CA SER A 269 14.84 -15.71 14.37
C SER A 269 15.43 -14.41 13.86
N HIS A 270 16.45 -14.54 13.00
CA HIS A 270 16.98 -13.44 12.22
C HIS A 270 16.14 -13.22 10.96
N LEU A 271 16.02 -11.99 10.50
CA LEU A 271 15.14 -11.56 9.41
C LEU A 271 15.39 -12.33 8.10
N PHE A 272 16.65 -12.65 7.78
CA PHE A 272 17.01 -13.47 6.62
C PHE A 272 16.58 -14.94 6.70
N TRP A 273 16.24 -15.44 7.88
CA TRP A 273 15.74 -16.80 8.06
C TRP A 273 14.21 -16.85 8.21
N HIS A 274 13.54 -15.72 7.98
CA HIS A 274 12.09 -15.62 8.09
C HIS A 274 11.44 -15.56 6.71
N ASP A 275 10.36 -16.31 6.57
CA ASP A 275 9.49 -16.30 5.39
C ASP A 275 8.28 -15.41 5.65
N PRO A 276 8.11 -14.30 4.91
CA PRO A 276 6.96 -13.42 5.11
C PRO A 276 5.61 -14.08 4.77
N LEU A 277 5.58 -15.07 3.87
CA LEU A 277 4.33 -15.73 3.46
C LEU A 277 3.88 -16.81 4.44
N GLN A 278 4.82 -17.43 5.16
CA GLN A 278 4.52 -18.47 6.14
C GLN A 278 3.52 -17.99 7.20
N GLU A 279 3.61 -16.72 7.61
CA GLU A 279 2.65 -16.15 8.57
C GLU A 279 1.25 -16.01 8.00
N ILE A 280 1.13 -15.64 6.72
CA ILE A 280 -0.16 -15.52 6.04
C ILE A 280 -0.80 -16.91 5.93
N TYR A 281 -0.04 -17.91 5.48
CA TYR A 281 -0.55 -19.27 5.36
C TYR A 281 -1.00 -19.86 6.69
N TYR A 282 -0.23 -19.65 7.76
CA TYR A 282 -0.64 -20.08 9.09
C TYR A 282 -1.96 -19.43 9.53
N LYS A 283 -2.13 -18.13 9.29
CA LYS A 283 -3.39 -17.45 9.62
C LYS A 283 -4.56 -17.96 8.80
N LEU A 284 -4.35 -18.23 7.51
CA LEU A 284 -5.38 -18.80 6.64
C LEU A 284 -5.79 -20.19 7.12
N ASP A 285 -4.84 -21.06 7.42
CA ASP A 285 -5.10 -22.41 7.94
C ASP A 285 -5.82 -22.39 9.30
N VAL A 286 -5.43 -21.48 10.19
CA VAL A 286 -6.14 -21.27 11.46
C VAL A 286 -7.57 -20.79 11.24
N LEU A 287 -7.81 -19.94 10.24
CA LEU A 287 -9.17 -19.45 9.93
C LEU A 287 -10.02 -20.51 9.23
N GLU A 288 -9.43 -21.32 8.35
CA GLU A 288 -10.09 -22.42 7.64
C GLU A 288 -10.49 -23.54 8.62
N ASN A 289 -9.60 -23.88 9.55
CA ASN A 289 -9.85 -24.91 10.57
C ASN A 289 -10.62 -24.39 11.79
N ARG A 290 -10.89 -23.09 11.87
CA ARG A 290 -11.77 -22.55 12.91
C ARG A 290 -13.20 -22.89 12.53
N SER A 291 -13.74 -23.97 13.10
CA SER A 291 -15.17 -24.20 13.14
C SER A 291 -15.82 -22.98 13.79
N GLN A 292 -16.42 -22.10 12.97
CA GLN A 292 -17.35 -21.13 13.49
C GLN A 292 -18.60 -21.94 13.82
N ASP A 293 -18.72 -22.35 15.08
CA ASP A 293 -20.03 -22.72 15.63
C ASP A 293 -20.87 -21.44 15.55
N ILE A 294 -21.59 -21.29 14.43
CA ILE A 294 -22.58 -20.23 14.29
C ILE A 294 -23.69 -20.64 15.24
N GLU A 295 -23.64 -20.08 16.45
CA GLU A 295 -24.73 -20.15 17.41
C GLU A 295 -25.89 -19.35 16.84
N VAL A 296 -26.76 -20.02 16.09
CA VAL A 296 -27.96 -19.46 15.49
C VAL A 296 -28.95 -19.17 16.61
N CYS A 297 -29.46 -17.94 16.68
CA CYS A 297 -30.48 -17.52 17.66
C CYS A 297 -30.00 -17.63 19.11
N LYS A 298 -28.84 -17.03 19.39
CA LYS A 298 -28.25 -16.99 20.74
C LYS A 298 -29.18 -16.36 21.77
N LYS A 299 -29.95 -15.34 21.35
CA LYS A 299 -30.93 -14.69 22.22
C LYS A 299 -32.33 -15.33 22.20
N GLY A 300 -32.56 -16.31 21.33
CA GLY A 300 -33.87 -16.93 21.13
C GLY A 300 -34.76 -16.13 20.17
N ASP A 301 -36.06 -16.39 20.26
CA ASP A 301 -37.17 -15.74 19.56
C ASP A 301 -38.28 -15.54 20.61
N ALA A 302 -38.35 -14.32 21.16
CA ALA A 302 -39.15 -14.04 22.35
C ALA A 302 -40.65 -13.93 22.07
N ASP A 303 -41.03 -13.37 20.92
CA ASP A 303 -42.42 -13.18 20.48
C ASP A 303 -42.93 -14.30 19.55
N ASN A 304 -42.05 -15.23 19.17
CA ASN A 304 -42.33 -16.42 18.36
C ASN A 304 -42.88 -16.07 16.97
N ASP A 305 -42.36 -15.00 16.37
CA ASP A 305 -42.72 -14.58 15.02
C ASP A 305 -41.92 -15.32 13.92
N GLY A 306 -40.89 -16.09 14.31
CA GLY A 306 -40.04 -16.87 13.43
C GLY A 306 -38.71 -16.19 13.06
N VAL A 307 -38.43 -14.99 13.58
CA VAL A 307 -37.17 -14.26 13.41
C VAL A 307 -36.50 -14.11 14.78
N CYS A 308 -35.26 -14.58 14.89
CA CYS A 308 -34.57 -14.54 16.17
C CYS A 308 -34.21 -13.12 16.60
N ASP A 309 -34.29 -12.84 17.91
CA ASP A 309 -34.02 -11.54 18.56
C ASP A 309 -32.65 -10.92 18.18
N ASP A 310 -31.70 -11.74 17.71
CA ASP A 310 -30.40 -11.29 17.22
C ASP A 310 -30.47 -10.53 15.89
N TRP A 311 -31.54 -10.76 15.11
CA TRP A 311 -31.79 -10.21 13.78
C TRP A 311 -33.15 -9.54 13.61
N ASP A 312 -34.04 -9.75 14.57
CA ASP A 312 -35.36 -9.15 14.62
C ASP A 312 -35.28 -7.64 14.93
N ARG A 313 -36.01 -6.86 14.12
CA ARG A 313 -36.13 -5.41 14.22
C ARG A 313 -37.34 -4.97 15.05
N GLU A 314 -38.27 -5.86 15.35
CA GLU A 314 -39.50 -5.63 16.10
C GLU A 314 -39.71 -6.77 17.11
N LEU A 315 -38.97 -6.71 18.22
CA LEU A 315 -38.90 -7.70 19.32
C LEU A 315 -40.22 -8.03 20.05
N ASN A 316 -41.35 -7.53 19.54
CA ASN A 316 -42.65 -7.64 20.17
C ASN A 316 -43.79 -7.65 19.14
N THR A 317 -43.55 -8.26 17.99
CA THR A 317 -44.55 -8.47 16.96
C THR A 317 -45.80 -9.16 17.54
N PRO A 318 -47.02 -8.68 17.22
CA PRO A 318 -48.24 -9.32 17.70
C PRO A 318 -48.36 -10.78 17.23
N ALA A 319 -48.73 -11.68 18.16
CA ALA A 319 -48.90 -13.09 17.85
C ALA A 319 -49.90 -13.29 16.68
N GLY A 320 -49.46 -14.00 15.65
CA GLY A 320 -50.24 -14.28 14.44
C GLY A 320 -50.10 -13.25 13.33
N ALA A 321 -49.37 -12.15 13.55
CA ALA A 321 -48.97 -11.25 12.47
C ALA A 321 -47.99 -11.97 11.53
N ARG A 322 -48.10 -11.69 10.23
CA ARG A 322 -47.10 -12.15 9.26
C ARG A 322 -45.96 -11.14 9.26
N VAL A 323 -44.72 -11.62 9.34
CA VAL A 323 -43.53 -10.77 9.34
C VAL A 323 -42.68 -10.92 8.08
N ASP A 324 -41.86 -9.92 7.80
CA ASP A 324 -40.80 -10.00 6.81
C ASP A 324 -39.54 -10.71 7.35
N GLY A 325 -38.50 -10.84 6.52
CA GLY A 325 -37.24 -11.48 6.93
C GLY A 325 -36.44 -10.72 8.00
N SER A 326 -36.96 -9.59 8.50
CA SER A 326 -36.39 -8.80 9.58
C SER A 326 -37.27 -8.76 10.83
N GLY A 327 -38.35 -9.55 10.89
CA GLY A 327 -39.26 -9.67 12.04
C GLY A 327 -40.26 -8.52 12.15
N ARG A 328 -40.40 -7.67 11.12
CA ARG A 328 -41.42 -6.59 11.13
C ARG A 328 -42.75 -7.09 10.63
N ALA A 329 -43.83 -6.73 11.32
CA ALA A 329 -45.19 -7.00 10.87
C ALA A 329 -45.46 -6.37 9.49
N LEU A 330 -46.11 -7.12 8.60
CA LEU A 330 -46.47 -6.64 7.26
C LEU A 330 -47.61 -5.61 7.33
N ASP A 331 -47.45 -4.55 6.54
CA ASP A 331 -48.41 -3.49 6.25
C ASP A 331 -48.35 -3.28 4.72
N THR A 332 -49.29 -3.90 4.01
CA THR A 332 -49.22 -4.06 2.55
C THR A 332 -49.56 -2.77 1.80
N ASP A 333 -50.42 -1.92 2.33
CA ASP A 333 -50.83 -0.66 1.70
C ASP A 333 -50.25 0.60 2.34
N LEU A 334 -49.46 0.43 3.42
CA LEU A 334 -48.65 1.45 4.07
C LEU A 334 -49.48 2.56 4.73
N ASP A 335 -50.67 2.23 5.22
CA ASP A 335 -51.54 3.17 5.92
C ASP A 335 -51.26 3.29 7.44
N GLY A 336 -50.38 2.43 7.96
CA GLY A 336 -49.98 2.38 9.36
C GLY A 336 -50.77 1.40 10.21
N VAL A 337 -51.69 0.63 9.63
CA VAL A 337 -52.39 -0.50 10.24
C VAL A 337 -51.83 -1.80 9.68
N ILE A 338 -51.22 -2.63 10.52
CA ILE A 338 -50.66 -3.91 10.07
C ILE A 338 -51.75 -4.82 9.49
N ASP A 339 -51.39 -5.67 8.53
CA ASP A 339 -52.30 -6.58 7.80
C ASP A 339 -53.16 -7.46 8.73
N LEU A 340 -52.69 -7.73 9.96
CA LEU A 340 -53.42 -8.50 10.97
C LEU A 340 -54.67 -7.76 11.48
N TYR A 341 -54.62 -6.43 11.56
CA TYR A 341 -55.67 -5.56 12.09
C TYR A 341 -56.38 -4.75 11.01
N ASP A 342 -55.91 -4.83 9.77
CA ASP A 342 -56.49 -4.16 8.62
C ASP A 342 -57.57 -5.02 7.95
N LYS A 343 -58.77 -4.44 7.79
CA LYS A 343 -59.88 -5.07 7.07
C LYS A 343 -59.74 -4.92 5.55
N CYS A 344 -58.94 -3.98 5.08
CA CYS A 344 -58.79 -3.56 3.71
C CYS A 344 -57.32 -3.59 3.24
N VAL A 345 -56.56 -4.65 3.58
CA VAL A 345 -55.11 -4.95 3.31
C VAL A 345 -54.42 -4.32 2.07
N THR A 346 -55.15 -3.95 1.03
CA THR A 346 -54.59 -3.39 -0.22
C THR A 346 -55.03 -1.97 -0.55
N VAL A 347 -55.84 -1.34 0.32
CA VAL A 347 -56.49 -0.05 0.08
C VAL A 347 -56.38 0.82 1.33
N PRO A 348 -55.52 1.86 1.30
CA PRO A 348 -55.22 2.65 2.49
C PRO A 348 -56.44 3.25 3.17
N GLY A 349 -56.44 3.23 4.50
CA GLY A 349 -57.47 3.86 5.30
C GLY A 349 -57.01 4.34 6.67
N PRO A 350 -57.82 5.17 7.33
CA PRO A 350 -57.55 5.57 8.70
C PRO A 350 -57.63 4.39 9.69
N VAL A 351 -56.78 4.41 10.72
CA VAL A 351 -56.85 3.48 11.86
C VAL A 351 -58.23 3.49 12.53
N GLU A 352 -58.92 4.64 12.54
CA GLU A 352 -60.28 4.80 13.07
C GLU A 352 -61.32 3.93 12.34
N ASN A 353 -61.02 3.51 11.10
CA ASN A 353 -61.87 2.64 10.29
C ASN A 353 -61.19 1.30 9.96
N ASN A 354 -60.27 0.83 10.81
CA ASN A 354 -59.55 -0.44 10.64
C ASN A 354 -58.87 -0.57 9.27
N GLY A 355 -58.16 0.48 8.82
CA GLY A 355 -57.42 0.49 7.56
C GLY A 355 -58.30 0.59 6.31
N CYS A 356 -59.63 0.75 6.46
CA CYS A 356 -60.51 0.94 5.30
C CYS A 356 -60.78 2.43 4.99
N PRO A 357 -60.87 2.82 3.70
CA PRO A 357 -61.09 4.20 3.31
C PRO A 357 -62.43 4.76 3.81
N THR A 358 -62.46 6.06 4.13
CA THR A 358 -63.68 6.79 4.50
C THR A 358 -64.13 7.71 3.36
N ASN A 359 -65.44 7.76 3.08
CA ASN A 359 -66.05 8.43 1.92
C ASN A 359 -65.81 9.96 1.81
N ASN A 360 -65.13 10.60 2.77
CA ASN A 360 -64.95 12.06 2.84
C ASN A 360 -63.51 12.56 2.60
N GLN A 361 -62.53 11.69 2.32
CA GLN A 361 -61.12 12.08 2.20
C GLN A 361 -60.67 12.46 0.76
N VAL A 362 -61.53 12.29 -0.26
CA VAL A 362 -61.14 12.43 -1.68
C VAL A 362 -60.77 13.87 -2.08
N VAL A 363 -61.13 14.88 -1.29
CA VAL A 363 -60.94 16.30 -1.70
C VAL A 363 -59.62 16.92 -1.22
N THR A 364 -58.92 16.33 -0.24
CA THR A 364 -57.70 16.93 0.35
C THR A 364 -56.37 16.36 -0.15
N GLU A 365 -56.32 15.16 -0.72
CA GLU A 365 -55.09 14.62 -1.34
C GLU A 365 -54.89 15.03 -2.80
N VAL A 366 -55.99 15.39 -3.48
CA VAL A 366 -55.99 15.68 -4.92
C VAL A 366 -55.30 17.02 -5.24
N THR A 367 -55.43 18.01 -4.36
CA THR A 367 -54.68 19.28 -4.47
C THR A 367 -53.18 19.11 -4.22
N LYS A 368 -52.77 18.11 -3.44
CA LYS A 368 -51.34 17.79 -3.19
C LYS A 368 -50.69 17.09 -4.39
N SER A 369 -51.46 16.33 -5.17
CA SER A 369 -50.97 15.58 -6.35
C SER A 369 -50.73 16.44 -7.60
N LEU A 370 -51.15 17.70 -7.59
CA LEU A 370 -51.00 18.65 -8.71
C LEU A 370 -49.95 19.75 -8.42
N GLU A 371 -49.27 19.71 -7.28
CA GLU A 371 -48.15 20.61 -6.97
C GLU A 371 -46.79 19.94 -7.25
N GLY A 372 -45.76 20.76 -7.54
CA GLY A 372 -44.36 20.29 -7.56
C GLY A 372 -43.71 20.15 -8.94
N ILE A 373 -44.29 20.71 -10.00
CA ILE A 373 -43.62 20.79 -11.31
C ILE A 373 -42.54 21.87 -11.23
N GLU A 374 -41.34 21.49 -10.78
CA GLU A 374 -40.22 22.40 -10.59
C GLU A 374 -39.34 22.54 -11.84
N PHE A 375 -38.64 23.67 -11.96
CA PHE A 375 -37.78 23.99 -13.10
C PHE A 375 -36.36 24.35 -12.66
N ASP A 376 -35.39 24.06 -13.54
CA ASP A 376 -34.03 24.57 -13.41
C ASP A 376 -34.01 26.10 -13.48
N LEU A 377 -32.94 26.69 -12.94
CA LEU A 377 -32.74 28.14 -13.00
C LEU A 377 -32.73 28.60 -14.46
N ASN A 378 -33.45 29.69 -14.74
CA ASN A 378 -33.54 30.29 -16.07
C ASN A 378 -34.06 29.36 -17.18
N SER A 379 -34.80 28.30 -16.81
CA SER A 379 -35.27 27.29 -17.75
C SER A 379 -36.79 27.12 -17.70
N ASP A 380 -37.38 26.80 -18.84
CA ASP A 380 -38.77 26.37 -19.04
C ASP A 380 -38.87 24.93 -19.56
N ARG A 381 -37.75 24.20 -19.58
CA ARG A 381 -37.69 22.78 -19.93
C ARG A 381 -38.33 21.93 -18.84
N ILE A 382 -39.27 21.07 -19.22
CA ILE A 382 -39.86 20.06 -18.34
C ILE A 382 -38.78 19.01 -17.99
N LEU A 383 -38.58 18.77 -16.69
CA LEU A 383 -37.62 17.77 -16.19
C LEU A 383 -38.23 16.37 -16.26
N SER A 384 -37.39 15.34 -16.42
CA SER A 384 -37.84 13.94 -16.37
C SER A 384 -38.50 13.58 -15.03
N SER A 385 -38.02 14.16 -13.93
CA SER A 385 -38.63 14.03 -12.60
C SER A 385 -40.09 14.48 -12.53
N ASN A 386 -40.52 15.37 -13.43
CA ASN A 386 -41.87 15.91 -13.43
C ASN A 386 -42.86 15.03 -14.20
N GLN A 387 -42.39 14.00 -14.93
CA GLN A 387 -43.25 13.17 -15.78
C GLN A 387 -44.32 12.42 -14.98
N ALA A 388 -43.97 11.87 -13.82
CA ALA A 388 -44.94 11.18 -12.96
C ALA A 388 -46.08 12.11 -12.54
N THR A 389 -45.74 13.31 -12.04
CA THR A 389 -46.73 14.34 -11.66
C THR A 389 -47.57 14.81 -12.84
N LEU A 390 -46.95 15.00 -14.01
CA LEU A 390 -47.67 15.42 -15.21
C LEU A 390 -48.63 14.34 -15.73
N ASN A 391 -48.25 13.06 -15.67
CA ASN A 391 -49.12 11.95 -16.04
C ASN A 391 -50.31 11.81 -15.08
N SER A 392 -50.07 11.99 -13.77
CA SER A 392 -51.15 12.07 -12.78
C SER A 392 -52.09 13.24 -13.08
N ALA A 393 -51.56 14.40 -13.48
CA ALA A 393 -52.38 15.53 -13.88
C ALA A 393 -53.23 15.26 -15.12
N VAL A 394 -52.69 14.58 -16.14
CA VAL A 394 -53.45 14.16 -17.35
C VAL A 394 -54.63 13.28 -16.96
N ASN A 395 -54.38 12.22 -16.18
CA ASN A 395 -55.42 11.28 -15.77
C ASN A 395 -56.51 11.99 -14.96
N TYR A 396 -56.11 12.88 -14.06
CA TYR A 396 -57.04 13.63 -13.22
C TYR A 396 -57.90 14.62 -13.99
N ILE A 397 -57.32 15.43 -14.88
CA ILE A 397 -58.08 16.42 -15.66
C ILE A 397 -59.06 15.74 -16.63
N ASN A 398 -58.74 14.51 -17.06
CA ASN A 398 -59.63 13.70 -17.88
C ASN A 398 -60.72 13.01 -17.05
N SER A 399 -60.46 12.64 -15.80
CA SER A 399 -61.45 12.01 -14.91
C SER A 399 -62.35 13.02 -14.18
N SER A 400 -62.01 14.31 -14.17
CA SER A 400 -62.82 15.35 -13.56
C SER A 400 -64.13 15.63 -14.32
N ASN A 401 -65.14 16.11 -13.58
CA ASN A 401 -66.51 16.32 -14.07
C ASN A 401 -66.55 17.10 -15.39
N THR A 402 -67.55 16.79 -16.22
CA THR A 402 -67.77 17.38 -17.54
C THR A 402 -68.09 18.88 -17.40
N GLY A 403 -67.06 19.73 -17.43
CA GLY A 403 -67.20 21.19 -17.29
C GLY A 403 -66.05 21.88 -16.53
N SER A 404 -65.26 21.15 -15.75
CA SER A 404 -64.13 21.71 -15.00
C SER A 404 -63.05 22.28 -15.92
N LYS A 405 -62.62 23.52 -15.67
CA LYS A 405 -61.52 24.19 -16.36
C LYS A 405 -60.38 24.42 -15.39
N TYR A 406 -59.14 24.24 -15.85
CA TYR A 406 -57.94 24.40 -15.04
C TYR A 406 -57.06 25.50 -15.60
N THR A 407 -56.54 26.34 -14.70
CA THR A 407 -55.51 27.33 -15.01
C THR A 407 -54.14 26.76 -14.62
N VAL A 408 -53.28 26.61 -15.62
CA VAL A 408 -51.87 26.24 -15.49
C VAL A 408 -51.09 27.51 -15.16
N ILE A 409 -50.64 27.65 -13.92
CA ILE A 409 -50.01 28.87 -13.43
C ILE A 409 -48.50 28.64 -13.30
N GLY A 410 -47.71 29.46 -14.01
CA GLY A 410 -46.26 29.45 -13.91
C GLY A 410 -45.74 30.54 -12.96
N ALA A 411 -44.76 30.19 -12.12
CA ALA A 411 -44.08 31.11 -11.23
C ALA A 411 -42.54 31.01 -11.38
N THR A 412 -41.84 32.05 -10.93
CA THR A 412 -40.37 32.10 -10.88
C THR A 412 -39.88 32.41 -9.47
N ASP A 413 -38.58 32.22 -9.23
CA ASP A 413 -37.94 32.84 -8.07
C ASP A 413 -37.71 34.35 -8.30
N THR A 414 -37.17 35.04 -7.30
CA THR A 414 -37.04 36.50 -7.33
C THR A 414 -35.81 37.01 -8.09
N ARG A 415 -34.95 36.13 -8.63
CA ARG A 415 -33.74 36.51 -9.39
C ARG A 415 -34.12 37.04 -10.77
N GLY A 416 -33.51 38.14 -11.20
CA GLY A 416 -33.79 38.78 -12.50
C GLY A 416 -34.90 39.83 -12.47
N THR A 417 -35.13 40.48 -13.62
CA THR A 417 -36.10 41.58 -13.74
C THR A 417 -37.53 41.08 -13.71
N VAL A 418 -38.49 41.94 -13.33
CA VAL A 418 -39.93 41.60 -13.31
C VAL A 418 -40.40 41.19 -14.72
N GLN A 419 -40.04 41.98 -15.74
CA GLN A 419 -40.40 41.73 -17.13
C GLN A 419 -39.85 40.40 -17.65
N TYR A 420 -38.60 40.06 -17.29
CA TYR A 420 -37.99 38.80 -17.69
C TYR A 420 -38.72 37.61 -17.06
N ASN A 421 -38.94 37.67 -15.75
CA ASN A 421 -39.62 36.60 -15.02
C ASN A 421 -41.06 36.40 -15.47
N GLN A 422 -41.77 37.48 -15.80
CA GLN A 422 -43.12 37.40 -16.36
C GLN A 422 -43.14 36.59 -17.67
N LYS A 423 -42.21 36.87 -18.58
CA LYS A 423 -42.06 36.12 -19.84
C LYS A 423 -41.66 34.66 -19.58
N LEU A 424 -40.74 34.41 -18.64
CA LEU A 424 -40.28 33.06 -18.32
C LEU A 424 -41.39 32.20 -17.70
N SER A 425 -42.15 32.74 -16.74
CA SER A 425 -43.30 32.03 -16.16
C SER A 425 -44.36 31.68 -17.19
N GLN A 426 -44.63 32.58 -18.16
CA GLN A 426 -45.61 32.30 -19.21
C GLN A 426 -45.14 31.16 -20.11
N ARG A 427 -43.84 31.11 -20.45
CA ARG A 427 -43.28 30.00 -21.22
C ARG A 427 -43.39 28.68 -20.48
N ARG A 428 -43.11 28.64 -19.17
CA ARG A 428 -43.31 27.44 -18.32
C ARG A 428 -44.75 26.94 -18.36
N ALA A 429 -45.72 27.83 -18.13
CA ALA A 429 -47.13 27.50 -18.17
C ALA A 429 -47.55 26.97 -19.56
N ASN A 430 -47.09 27.61 -20.64
CA ASN A 430 -47.38 27.18 -22.00
C ASN A 430 -46.74 25.81 -22.33
N ASN A 431 -45.52 25.54 -21.88
CA ASN A 431 -44.84 24.26 -22.09
C ASN A 431 -45.57 23.13 -21.36
N VAL A 432 -46.00 23.35 -20.11
CA VAL A 432 -46.79 22.37 -19.35
C VAL A 432 -48.16 22.15 -20.01
N LYS A 433 -48.87 23.22 -20.39
CA LYS A 433 -50.14 23.10 -21.12
C LYS A 433 -49.98 22.29 -22.42
N SER A 434 -48.92 22.57 -23.19
CA SER A 434 -48.65 21.86 -24.44
C SER A 434 -48.37 20.38 -24.20
N TYR A 435 -47.61 20.06 -23.15
CA TYR A 435 -47.35 18.68 -22.74
C TYR A 435 -48.65 17.94 -22.40
N LEU A 436 -49.55 18.55 -21.62
CA LEU A 436 -50.82 17.93 -21.24
C LEU A 436 -51.72 17.68 -22.45
N ILE A 437 -51.78 18.63 -23.39
CA ILE A 437 -52.56 18.48 -24.63
C ILE A 437 -52.01 17.33 -25.48
N GLN A 438 -50.68 17.25 -25.64
CA GLN A 438 -50.03 16.15 -26.38
C GLN A 438 -50.32 14.78 -25.75
N ASN A 439 -50.54 14.74 -24.44
CA ASN A 439 -50.85 13.51 -23.70
C ASN A 439 -52.36 13.30 -23.50
N GLY A 440 -53.22 14.00 -24.25
CA GLY A 440 -54.65 13.67 -24.37
C GLY A 440 -55.60 14.50 -23.51
N VAL A 441 -55.16 15.63 -22.93
CA VAL A 441 -56.07 16.58 -22.28
C VAL A 441 -56.67 17.52 -23.32
N ASP A 442 -58.00 17.73 -23.27
CA ASP A 442 -58.67 18.70 -24.14
C ASP A 442 -58.14 20.12 -23.91
N SER A 443 -57.69 20.76 -24.98
CA SER A 443 -57.23 22.16 -24.97
C SER A 443 -58.25 23.14 -24.41
N GLY A 444 -59.55 22.87 -24.55
CA GLY A 444 -60.64 23.69 -24.02
C GLY A 444 -60.78 23.66 -22.50
N LYS A 445 -60.16 22.68 -21.84
CA LYS A 445 -60.10 22.56 -20.37
C LYS A 445 -58.92 23.30 -19.74
N LEU A 446 -57.99 23.83 -20.52
CA LEU A 446 -56.73 24.38 -20.02
C LEU A 446 -56.52 25.85 -20.40
N ASP A 447 -56.29 26.71 -19.41
CA ASP A 447 -55.75 28.06 -19.58
C ASP A 447 -54.31 28.12 -19.06
N ALA A 448 -53.45 28.98 -19.62
CA ALA A 448 -52.05 29.10 -19.19
C ALA A 448 -51.70 30.55 -18.86
N VAL A 449 -51.23 30.80 -17.64
CA VAL A 449 -50.93 32.16 -17.14
C VAL A 449 -49.58 32.17 -16.41
N GLY A 450 -48.70 33.11 -16.76
CA GLY A 450 -47.49 33.38 -16.00
C GLY A 450 -47.72 34.45 -14.92
N HIS A 451 -47.27 34.22 -13.69
CA HIS A 451 -47.33 35.18 -12.58
C HIS A 451 -45.96 35.81 -12.24
N GLY A 452 -44.91 35.44 -12.98
CA GLY A 452 -43.56 35.93 -12.75
C GLY A 452 -43.07 35.66 -11.34
N LYS A 453 -42.39 36.66 -10.76
CA LYS A 453 -41.74 36.54 -9.45
C LYS A 453 -42.56 37.05 -8.26
N ASN A 454 -43.83 37.37 -8.49
CA ASN A 454 -44.72 37.91 -7.45
C ASN A 454 -45.51 36.81 -6.73
N ASP A 455 -45.53 35.59 -7.28
CA ASP A 455 -46.27 34.44 -6.77
C ASP A 455 -45.32 33.37 -6.24
N LEU A 456 -44.73 33.66 -5.07
CA LEU A 456 -43.75 32.79 -4.42
C LEU A 456 -44.47 31.78 -3.52
N LYS A 457 -44.10 30.50 -3.62
CA LYS A 457 -44.49 29.44 -2.67
C LYS A 457 -43.89 29.73 -1.28
N TYR A 458 -42.70 30.30 -1.26
CA TYR A 458 -41.98 30.74 -0.07
C TYR A 458 -41.76 32.26 -0.16
N PRO A 459 -42.72 33.08 0.32
CA PRO A 459 -42.65 34.54 0.29
C PRO A 459 -41.43 35.10 1.02
N GLU A 460 -40.89 34.38 2.01
CA GLU A 460 -39.69 34.79 2.75
C GLU A 460 -38.43 34.85 1.85
N CYS A 461 -38.45 34.20 0.68
CA CYS A 461 -37.36 34.19 -0.30
C CYS A 461 -37.35 35.42 -1.23
N ASN A 462 -37.78 36.57 -0.70
CA ASN A 462 -37.67 37.87 -1.36
C ASN A 462 -36.72 38.81 -0.57
N PRO A 463 -35.49 39.05 -1.05
CA PRO A 463 -34.86 38.49 -2.26
C PRO A 463 -34.41 37.04 -2.09
N ALA A 464 -34.13 36.34 -3.20
CA ALA A 464 -33.79 34.91 -3.26
C ALA A 464 -32.58 34.53 -2.39
N SER A 465 -31.68 35.49 -2.13
CA SER A 465 -30.51 35.30 -1.27
C SER A 465 -30.86 35.01 0.20
N LYS A 466 -32.10 35.26 0.64
CA LYS A 466 -32.57 34.91 1.99
C LYS A 466 -32.81 33.41 2.18
N CYS A 467 -32.83 32.64 1.10
CA CYS A 467 -33.21 31.24 1.12
C CYS A 467 -32.15 30.32 0.49
N PRO A 468 -32.03 29.07 0.98
CA PRO A 468 -31.24 28.05 0.31
C PRO A 468 -31.81 27.72 -1.08
N GLU A 469 -30.98 27.18 -1.97
CA GLU A 469 -31.34 26.97 -3.38
C GLU A 469 -32.56 26.06 -3.56
N TRP A 470 -32.78 25.07 -2.68
CA TRP A 470 -33.95 24.19 -2.77
C TRP A 470 -35.27 24.96 -2.57
N LYS A 471 -35.33 25.95 -1.68
CA LYS A 471 -36.51 26.83 -1.52
C LYS A 471 -36.72 27.73 -2.74
N ASN A 472 -35.62 28.24 -3.30
CA ASN A 472 -35.69 29.01 -4.55
C ASN A 472 -36.14 28.13 -5.73
N ARG A 473 -35.77 26.84 -5.74
CA ARG A 473 -36.22 25.87 -6.73
C ARG A 473 -37.71 25.59 -6.62
N ALA A 474 -38.22 25.40 -5.41
CA ALA A 474 -39.65 25.25 -5.17
C ALA A 474 -40.47 26.48 -5.58
N ASN A 475 -39.90 27.69 -5.55
CA ASN A 475 -40.54 28.89 -6.12
C ASN A 475 -40.62 28.85 -7.65
N ARG A 476 -39.65 28.21 -8.32
CA ARG A 476 -39.63 28.00 -9.78
C ARG A 476 -40.54 26.83 -10.16
N ARG A 477 -41.85 27.03 -10.05
CA ARG A 477 -42.84 25.96 -10.22
C ARG A 477 -43.91 26.27 -11.27
N VAL A 478 -44.60 25.24 -11.70
CA VAL A 478 -45.96 25.30 -12.25
C VAL A 478 -46.90 24.56 -11.31
N TYR A 479 -48.10 25.10 -11.12
CA TYR A 479 -49.17 24.50 -10.34
C TYR A 479 -50.51 24.73 -11.03
N PHE A 480 -51.55 24.03 -10.59
CA PHE A 480 -52.87 24.07 -11.20
C PHE A 480 -53.89 24.68 -10.24
N GLN A 481 -54.82 25.44 -10.81
CA GLN A 481 -55.97 25.96 -10.09
C GLN A 481 -57.24 25.65 -10.90
N GLU A 482 -58.17 24.93 -10.31
CA GLU A 482 -59.50 24.72 -10.89
C GLU A 482 -60.29 26.04 -10.86
N LYS A 483 -61.05 26.32 -11.92
CA LYS A 483 -61.90 27.51 -12.08
C LYS A 483 -63.34 27.26 -11.67
#